data_AF-A0A0Q6YPB9-F1
#
_entry.id   AF-A0A0Q6YPB9-F1
#
_cell.length_a   1.000
_cell.length_b   1.000
_cell.length_c   1.000
_cell.angle_alpha   90.00
_cell.angle_beta   90.00
_cell.angle_gamma   90.00
#
_symmetry.space_group_name_H-M   'P 1'
#
loop_
_entity.id
_entity.type
_entity.pdbx_description
1 polymer ?
#
loop_
_entity_poly.entity_id
_entity_poly.type
_entity_poly.pdbx_seq_one_letter_code
_entity_poly.pdbx_strand_id
1 'polypeptide(L)'
;MSPYLAAEDLSMFGTDPWWLVVIKAVFCFAFLMLTVLFSIVWERKVVAWMQLRIGPNRHGPWGMLQSLADGIKLMLKEDVIVKRADKVVYILAPIVAAIPAFMAIAVIPFGPSDNEVSIFGHRTAMQLTDLPIAMLYILAVASVGIYGIVLAGWSSGSTYPLLGGLRSCAQMISYEIAMGAAFASVFLYSGSMSTSAIVEAQQDRWYIVLLPVSFIIYVITMVGETNRAPFDMPESEGDLVGGFNTEYSSIKFALFMLAEYVNMVTVSAVTTTLFLGGWRAPWPISTFWEGANHGWWPLLWFVIKVQLLLFFFIWLRGTLPRVRYDQLMKLGWKVLIPVSVVWLMLVATVRTLRNENYDFADIALYVGGGVLVLLLLSFVADMFREKSKAAAQPAEEPAGFDPMAGGFPVPPLPGQELPPVPRRPSRQERELIVSGGPDTQSDGSLDGKEASDG
;
A
#
# COMPACT_ATOMS: atom_id res chain seq x y z
N MET A 1 -39.40 15.27 -7.06
CA MET A 1 -39.41 14.15 -8.04
C MET A 1 -39.08 14.76 -9.41
N SER A 2 -37.80 14.70 -9.81
CA SER A 2 -37.31 15.23 -11.09
C SER A 2 -36.58 14.11 -11.83
N PRO A 3 -36.80 13.91 -13.14
CA PRO A 3 -36.22 12.84 -13.94
C PRO A 3 -34.80 13.24 -14.39
N TYR A 4 -33.86 13.37 -13.43
CA TYR A 4 -32.43 13.51 -13.71
C TYR A 4 -31.68 12.21 -13.38
N LEU A 5 -32.30 11.05 -13.63
CA LEU A 5 -31.51 9.90 -14.03
C LEU A 5 -31.07 10.23 -15.46
N ALA A 6 -29.89 10.86 -15.57
CA ALA A 6 -29.18 10.97 -16.82
C ALA A 6 -29.24 9.60 -17.48
N ALA A 7 -29.92 9.51 -18.61
CA ALA A 7 -29.69 8.42 -19.52
C ALA A 7 -28.23 8.60 -19.96
N GLU A 8 -27.33 7.88 -19.29
CA GLU A 8 -25.94 7.72 -19.71
C GLU A 8 -25.99 7.11 -21.11
N ASP A 9 -25.83 7.92 -22.16
CA ASP A 9 -25.80 7.44 -23.53
C ASP A 9 -24.43 6.77 -23.79
N LEU A 10 -24.26 5.57 -23.20
CA LEU A 10 -23.09 4.70 -23.37
C LEU A 10 -23.07 4.01 -24.75
N SER A 11 -23.92 4.43 -25.69
CA SER A 11 -24.06 3.82 -27.01
C SER A 11 -22.79 3.88 -27.86
N MET A 12 -21.83 4.74 -27.52
CA MET A 12 -20.51 4.80 -28.16
C MET A 12 -19.58 3.64 -27.75
N PHE A 13 -19.81 3.00 -26.61
CA PHE A 13 -18.98 1.91 -26.10
C PHE A 13 -19.58 0.56 -26.50
N GLY A 14 -18.76 -0.30 -27.14
CA GLY A 14 -19.20 -1.62 -27.60
C GLY A 14 -19.66 -1.67 -29.07
N THR A 15 -19.72 -0.53 -29.76
CA THR A 15 -19.94 -0.45 -31.23
C THR A 15 -18.63 -0.47 -32.02
N ASP A 16 -17.48 -0.48 -31.34
CA ASP A 16 -16.16 -0.56 -31.96
C ASP A 16 -15.98 -1.91 -32.70
N PRO A 17 -15.40 -1.92 -33.92
CA PRO A 17 -15.04 -3.15 -34.59
C PRO A 17 -14.08 -4.01 -33.74
N TRP A 18 -14.24 -5.33 -33.77
CA TRP A 18 -13.44 -6.26 -32.96
C TRP A 18 -11.91 -6.08 -33.13
N TRP A 19 -11.44 -5.75 -34.33
CA TRP A 19 -10.02 -5.54 -34.61
C TRP A 19 -9.49 -4.28 -33.92
N LEU A 20 -10.33 -3.25 -33.77
CA LEU A 20 -9.98 -2.01 -33.08
C LEU A 20 -9.90 -2.26 -31.57
N VAL A 21 -10.81 -3.06 -31.02
CA VAL A 21 -10.75 -3.51 -29.62
C VAL A 21 -9.46 -4.27 -29.34
N VAL A 22 -9.01 -5.14 -30.24
CA VAL A 22 -7.73 -5.85 -30.11
C VAL A 22 -6.55 -4.87 -30.12
N ILE A 23 -6.52 -3.90 -31.03
CA ILE A 23 -5.46 -2.88 -31.06
C ILE A 23 -5.42 -2.07 -29.77
N LYS A 24 -6.60 -1.64 -29.27
CA LYS A 24 -6.71 -0.92 -27.99
C LYS A 24 -6.22 -1.77 -26.82
N ALA A 25 -6.58 -3.05 -26.78
CA ALA A 25 -6.14 -3.97 -25.73
C ALA A 25 -4.61 -4.16 -25.75
N VAL A 26 -4.01 -4.35 -26.93
CA VAL A 26 -2.55 -4.43 -27.11
C VAL A 26 -1.87 -3.12 -26.70
N PHE A 27 -2.46 -1.96 -27.05
CA PHE A 27 -1.96 -0.66 -26.62
C PHE A 27 -2.00 -0.51 -25.09
N CYS A 28 -3.11 -0.84 -24.43
CA CYS A 28 -3.23 -0.78 -22.97
C CYS A 28 -2.23 -1.71 -22.28
N PHE A 29 -2.07 -2.94 -22.79
CA PHE A 29 -1.08 -3.89 -22.32
C PHE A 29 0.35 -3.36 -22.46
N ALA A 30 0.70 -2.83 -23.65
CA ALA A 30 2.02 -2.24 -23.91
C ALA A 30 2.28 -1.01 -23.03
N PHE A 31 1.29 -0.13 -22.87
CA PHE A 31 1.36 1.05 -22.01
C PHE A 31 1.64 0.66 -20.55
N LEU A 32 0.89 -0.31 -20.00
CA LEU A 32 1.14 -0.84 -18.66
C LEU A 32 2.54 -1.44 -18.54
N MET A 33 2.94 -2.29 -19.49
CA MET A 33 4.25 -2.93 -19.46
C MET A 33 5.38 -1.92 -19.48
N LEU A 34 5.31 -0.90 -20.35
CA LEU A 34 6.31 0.16 -20.41
C LEU A 34 6.34 0.98 -19.12
N THR A 35 5.17 1.31 -18.56
CA THR A 35 5.06 2.04 -17.29
C THR A 35 5.69 1.24 -16.14
N VAL A 36 5.44 -0.07 -16.07
CA VAL A 36 6.03 -0.96 -15.06
C VAL A 36 7.55 -1.07 -15.23
N LEU A 37 8.04 -1.36 -16.45
CA LEU A 37 9.48 -1.48 -16.71
C LEU A 37 10.22 -0.19 -16.37
N PHE A 38 9.63 0.96 -16.71
CA PHE A 38 10.13 2.28 -16.34
C PHE A 38 10.11 2.47 -14.82
N SER A 39 8.98 2.17 -14.16
CA SER A 39 8.81 2.32 -12.71
C SER A 39 9.86 1.53 -11.92
N ILE A 40 10.23 0.32 -12.37
CA ILE A 40 11.26 -0.51 -11.71
C ILE A 40 12.64 0.15 -11.77
N VAL A 41 13.06 0.69 -12.93
CA VAL A 41 14.34 1.41 -13.03
C VAL A 41 14.28 2.71 -12.23
N TRP A 42 13.14 3.41 -12.33
CA TRP A 42 12.91 4.66 -11.65
C TRP A 42 12.99 4.51 -10.13
N GLU A 43 12.36 3.47 -9.57
CA GLU A 43 12.44 3.12 -8.15
C GLU A 43 13.90 2.88 -7.71
N ARG A 44 14.66 2.08 -8.46
CA ARG A 44 16.08 1.82 -8.14
C ARG A 44 16.91 3.10 -8.14
N LYS A 45 16.60 4.06 -9.01
CA LYS A 45 17.31 5.33 -9.09
C LYS A 45 16.95 6.28 -7.97
N VAL A 46 15.66 6.49 -7.73
CA VAL A 46 15.18 7.42 -6.70
C VAL A 46 15.63 6.95 -5.32
N VAL A 47 15.48 5.66 -4.99
CA VAL A 47 15.95 5.10 -3.72
C VAL A 47 17.48 5.22 -3.59
N ALA A 48 18.23 4.99 -4.66
CA ALA A 48 19.68 5.20 -4.66
C ALA A 48 20.04 6.67 -4.35
N TRP A 49 19.37 7.62 -5.01
CA TRP A 49 19.61 9.05 -4.78
C TRP A 49 19.23 9.50 -3.36
N MET A 50 18.13 8.99 -2.80
CA MET A 50 17.77 9.23 -1.40
C MET A 50 18.82 8.71 -0.42
N GLN A 51 19.52 7.63 -0.79
CA GLN A 51 20.60 7.02 -0.02
C GLN A 51 21.99 7.57 -0.36
N LEU A 52 22.08 8.67 -1.12
CA LEU A 52 23.33 9.28 -1.60
C LEU A 52 24.25 8.29 -2.36
N ARG A 53 23.67 7.29 -3.03
CA ARG A 53 24.39 6.37 -3.91
C ARG A 53 23.90 6.50 -5.36
N ILE A 54 24.73 6.05 -6.30
CA ILE A 54 24.43 6.12 -7.72
C ILE A 54 23.55 4.92 -8.11
N GLY A 55 22.40 5.19 -8.74
CA GLY A 55 21.51 4.16 -9.29
C GLY A 55 22.05 3.47 -10.56
N PRO A 56 21.26 2.60 -11.20
CA PRO A 56 21.66 1.91 -12.41
C PRO A 56 22.09 2.87 -13.53
N ASN A 57 23.33 2.74 -14.02
CA ASN A 57 23.95 3.63 -15.03
C ASN A 57 24.63 2.88 -16.20
N ARG A 58 24.50 1.55 -16.30
CA ARG A 58 25.29 0.72 -17.25
C ARG A 58 24.50 0.25 -18.47
N HIS A 59 23.36 -0.39 -18.27
CA HIS A 59 22.61 -1.02 -19.37
C HIS A 59 21.69 -0.01 -20.08
N GLY A 60 22.15 0.52 -21.22
CA GLY A 60 21.45 1.53 -22.02
C GLY A 60 21.66 2.97 -21.54
N PRO A 61 21.09 3.97 -22.25
CA PRO A 61 21.16 5.37 -21.82
C PRO A 61 20.60 5.52 -20.42
N TRP A 62 21.42 6.02 -19.50
CA TRP A 62 21.09 6.13 -18.07
C TRP A 62 20.56 4.84 -17.43
N GLY A 63 20.92 3.64 -17.89
CA GLY A 63 20.48 2.39 -17.27
C GLY A 63 19.01 1.99 -17.53
N MET A 64 18.31 2.66 -18.46
CA MET A 64 16.88 2.40 -18.72
C MET A 64 16.57 1.00 -19.27
N LEU A 65 17.54 0.32 -19.87
CA LEU A 65 17.36 -1.04 -20.40
C LEU A 65 17.57 -2.13 -19.33
N GLN A 66 17.84 -1.76 -18.07
CA GLN A 66 18.07 -2.73 -16.99
C GLN A 66 16.87 -3.64 -16.74
N SER A 67 15.65 -3.09 -16.64
CA SER A 67 14.45 -3.90 -16.39
C SER A 67 14.18 -4.91 -17.50
N LEU A 68 14.51 -4.55 -18.75
CA LEU A 68 14.39 -5.45 -19.90
C LEU A 68 15.40 -6.61 -19.79
N ALA A 69 16.65 -6.32 -19.42
CA ALA A 69 17.67 -7.35 -19.20
C ALA A 69 17.28 -8.30 -18.04
N ASP A 70 16.70 -7.76 -16.96
CA ASP A 70 16.21 -8.55 -15.83
C ASP A 70 15.04 -9.46 -16.26
N GLY A 71 14.13 -8.97 -17.12
CA GLY A 71 13.05 -9.77 -17.70
C GLY A 71 13.56 -10.93 -18.55
N ILE A 72 14.50 -10.67 -19.47
CA ILE A 72 15.13 -11.70 -20.30
C ILE A 72 15.84 -12.74 -19.45
N LYS A 73 16.57 -12.30 -18.41
CA LYS A 73 17.22 -13.18 -17.44
C LYS A 73 16.21 -14.12 -16.78
N LEU A 74 15.07 -13.61 -16.33
CA LEU A 74 14.04 -14.42 -15.68
C LEU A 74 13.41 -15.43 -16.65
N MET A 75 13.28 -15.12 -17.94
CA MET A 75 12.79 -16.08 -18.95
C MET A 75 13.79 -17.20 -19.26
N LEU A 76 15.09 -16.89 -19.25
CA LEU A 76 16.15 -17.88 -19.50
C LEU A 76 16.54 -18.67 -18.24
N LYS A 77 16.11 -18.21 -17.06
CA LYS A 77 16.41 -18.87 -15.80
C LYS A 77 15.64 -20.19 -15.69
N GLU A 78 16.28 -21.18 -15.09
CA GLU A 78 15.69 -22.49 -14.84
C GLU A 78 14.41 -22.39 -14.02
N ASP A 79 13.33 -22.97 -14.56
CA ASP A 79 12.05 -23.07 -13.88
C ASP A 79 11.96 -24.37 -13.08
N VAL A 80 12.02 -24.25 -11.75
CA VAL A 80 11.99 -25.38 -10.83
C VAL A 80 10.58 -25.57 -10.27
N ILE A 81 10.11 -26.81 -10.31
CA ILE A 81 8.86 -27.23 -9.67
C ILE A 81 9.19 -28.08 -8.44
N VAL A 82 8.75 -27.62 -7.27
CA VAL A 82 9.00 -28.29 -5.98
C VAL A 82 8.31 -29.65 -5.95
N LYS A 83 8.99 -30.69 -5.46
CA LYS A 83 8.47 -32.07 -5.47
C LYS A 83 7.21 -32.27 -4.62
N ARG A 84 7.06 -31.52 -3.52
CA ARG A 84 5.93 -31.58 -2.59
C ARG A 84 4.79 -30.63 -2.95
N ALA A 85 4.97 -29.78 -3.97
CA ALA A 85 3.97 -28.81 -4.37
C ALA A 85 2.82 -29.46 -5.15
N ASP A 86 1.62 -28.88 -5.00
CA ASP A 86 0.50 -29.21 -5.88
C ASP A 86 0.76 -28.59 -7.26
N LYS A 87 1.03 -29.44 -8.27
CA LYS A 87 1.50 -28.97 -9.58
C LYS A 87 0.51 -28.06 -10.30
N VAL A 88 -0.79 -28.34 -10.16
CA VAL A 88 -1.83 -27.61 -10.90
C VAL A 88 -1.98 -26.21 -10.31
N VAL A 89 -2.18 -26.12 -9.00
CA VAL A 89 -2.33 -24.83 -8.31
C VAL A 89 -1.03 -24.04 -8.37
N TYR A 90 0.13 -24.71 -8.29
CA TYR A 90 1.44 -24.07 -8.37
C TYR A 90 1.64 -23.34 -9.71
N ILE A 91 1.17 -23.88 -10.83
CA ILE A 91 1.26 -23.23 -12.15
C ILE A 91 0.15 -22.19 -12.34
N LEU A 92 -1.05 -22.43 -11.82
CA LEU A 92 -2.18 -21.51 -11.97
C LEU A 92 -2.10 -20.27 -11.09
N ALA A 93 -1.51 -20.35 -9.89
CA ALA A 93 -1.48 -19.25 -8.94
C ALA A 93 -0.88 -17.93 -9.51
N PRO A 94 0.29 -17.93 -10.20
CA PRO A 94 0.81 -16.72 -10.84
C PRO A 94 -0.11 -16.17 -11.94
N ILE A 95 -0.81 -17.04 -12.67
CA ILE A 95 -1.75 -16.64 -13.73
C ILE A 95 -2.98 -15.95 -13.12
N VAL A 96 -3.50 -16.50 -12.03
CA VAL A 96 -4.62 -15.92 -11.26
C VAL A 96 -4.24 -14.59 -10.62
N ALA A 97 -2.96 -14.37 -10.25
CA ALA A 97 -2.50 -13.07 -9.78
C ALA A 97 -2.34 -12.05 -10.93
N ALA A 98 -1.77 -12.48 -12.06
CA ALA A 98 -1.40 -11.58 -13.15
C ALA A 98 -2.59 -11.12 -14.00
N ILE A 99 -3.50 -12.03 -14.39
CA ILE A 99 -4.62 -11.69 -15.27
C ILE A 99 -5.49 -10.55 -14.70
N PRO A 100 -5.93 -10.61 -13.43
CA PRO A 100 -6.74 -9.54 -12.85
C PRO A 100 -6.00 -8.19 -12.82
N ALA A 101 -4.70 -8.20 -12.52
CA ALA A 101 -3.90 -6.96 -12.50
C ALA A 101 -3.95 -6.23 -13.86
N PHE A 102 -3.88 -6.96 -14.97
CA PHE A 102 -4.02 -6.39 -16.32
C PHE A 102 -5.45 -6.04 -16.70
N MET A 103 -6.45 -6.77 -16.19
CA MET A 103 -7.85 -6.52 -16.49
C MET A 103 -8.34 -5.17 -15.97
N ALA A 104 -7.84 -4.72 -14.81
CA ALA A 104 -8.31 -3.50 -14.16
C ALA A 104 -8.10 -2.21 -15.00
N ILE A 105 -7.10 -2.16 -15.89
CA ILE A 105 -6.85 -0.98 -16.75
C ILE A 105 -7.94 -0.77 -17.81
N ALA A 106 -8.70 -1.82 -18.14
CA ALA A 106 -9.67 -1.80 -19.23
C ALA A 106 -10.74 -0.71 -19.05
N VAL A 107 -11.08 -0.40 -17.80
CA VAL A 107 -12.12 0.56 -17.45
C VAL A 107 -11.59 1.95 -17.10
N ILE A 108 -10.28 2.19 -17.23
CA ILE A 108 -9.68 3.47 -16.85
C ILE A 108 -9.67 4.45 -18.04
N PRO A 109 -10.22 5.67 -17.89
CA PRO A 109 -10.29 6.65 -18.97
C PRO A 109 -8.96 7.40 -19.11
N PHE A 110 -8.33 7.32 -20.29
CA PHE A 110 -7.11 8.07 -20.60
C PHE A 110 -7.37 9.46 -21.22
N GLY A 111 -8.62 9.75 -21.59
CA GLY A 111 -9.00 11.02 -22.19
C GLY A 111 -10.52 11.21 -22.26
N PRO A 112 -10.97 12.40 -22.73
CA PRO A 112 -12.39 12.72 -22.82
C PRO A 112 -13.15 11.78 -23.75
N SER A 113 -14.40 11.48 -23.40
CA SER A 113 -15.41 10.83 -24.23
C SER A 113 -15.62 11.61 -25.55
N ASP A 114 -15.73 12.94 -25.46
CA ASP A 114 -15.98 13.84 -26.61
C ASP A 114 -14.77 14.05 -27.54
N ASN A 115 -13.55 13.71 -27.11
CA ASN A 115 -12.32 13.94 -27.87
C ASN A 115 -11.87 12.63 -28.51
N GLU A 116 -12.70 12.15 -29.44
CA GLU A 116 -12.46 10.91 -30.17
C GLU A 116 -11.17 11.04 -30.99
N VAL A 117 -10.19 10.19 -30.69
CA VAL A 117 -8.95 10.13 -31.48
C VAL A 117 -9.25 9.31 -32.73
N SER A 118 -8.94 9.85 -33.90
CA SER A 118 -9.07 9.10 -35.15
C SER A 118 -7.90 8.11 -35.27
N ILE A 119 -8.20 6.82 -35.15
CA ILE A 119 -7.26 5.73 -35.45
C ILE A 119 -7.67 5.17 -36.81
N PHE A 120 -6.83 5.38 -37.84
CA PHE A 120 -7.08 4.91 -39.21
C PHE A 120 -8.48 5.29 -39.78
N GLY A 121 -8.98 6.49 -39.44
CA GLY A 121 -10.28 6.98 -39.90
C GLY A 121 -11.48 6.61 -39.02
N HIS A 122 -11.30 5.75 -38.01
CA HIS A 122 -12.31 5.47 -36.98
C HIS A 122 -12.06 6.34 -35.75
N ARG A 123 -13.09 7.11 -35.36
CA ARG A 123 -13.09 7.93 -34.16
C ARG A 123 -13.45 7.06 -32.97
N THR A 124 -12.57 6.96 -31.99
CA THR A 124 -12.82 6.14 -30.80
C THR A 124 -12.35 6.84 -29.54
N ALA A 125 -13.09 6.64 -28.44
CA ALA A 125 -12.72 7.16 -27.13
C ALA A 125 -11.41 6.52 -26.63
N MET A 126 -10.64 7.28 -25.85
CA MET A 126 -9.38 6.84 -25.21
C MET A 126 -9.63 5.98 -23.96
N GLN A 127 -10.57 5.03 -24.06
CA GLN A 127 -10.93 4.06 -23.04
C GLN A 127 -11.26 2.74 -23.75
N LEU A 128 -10.90 1.60 -23.14
CA LEU A 128 -11.11 0.29 -23.75
C LEU A 128 -12.58 -0.13 -23.63
N THR A 129 -13.18 0.02 -22.45
CA THR A 129 -14.61 -0.17 -22.23
C THR A 129 -15.07 0.71 -21.07
N ASP A 130 -16.30 1.21 -21.14
CA ASP A 130 -16.95 1.85 -20.01
C ASP A 130 -18.15 1.03 -19.57
N LEU A 131 -18.19 0.71 -18.28
CA LEU A 131 -19.24 -0.10 -17.68
C LEU A 131 -19.98 0.77 -16.66
N PRO A 132 -21.33 0.73 -16.59
CA PRO A 132 -22.07 1.45 -15.55
C PRO A 132 -21.60 1.10 -14.13
N ILE A 133 -21.09 -0.12 -13.94
CA ILE A 133 -20.57 -0.66 -12.69
C ILE A 133 -19.03 -0.81 -12.71
N ALA A 134 -18.32 0.03 -13.45
CA ALA A 134 -16.87 -0.05 -13.65
C ALA A 134 -16.09 -0.16 -12.32
N MET A 135 -16.49 0.59 -11.29
CA MET A 135 -15.80 0.54 -10.00
C MET A 135 -16.02 -0.76 -9.22
N LEU A 136 -17.20 -1.39 -9.34
CA LEU A 136 -17.44 -2.72 -8.77
C LEU A 136 -16.63 -3.79 -9.50
N TYR A 137 -16.45 -3.62 -10.82
CA TYR A 137 -15.56 -4.48 -11.60
C TYR A 137 -14.11 -4.38 -11.10
N ILE A 138 -13.58 -3.18 -10.83
CA ILE A 138 -12.22 -3.02 -10.29
C ILE A 138 -12.07 -3.73 -8.94
N LEU A 139 -13.03 -3.56 -8.02
CA LEU A 139 -13.03 -4.25 -6.73
C LEU A 139 -13.04 -5.77 -6.92
N ALA A 140 -13.95 -6.30 -7.74
CA ALA A 140 -14.04 -7.74 -7.97
C ALA A 140 -12.74 -8.33 -8.55
N VAL A 141 -12.12 -7.62 -9.50
CA VAL A 141 -10.86 -8.02 -10.12
C VAL A 141 -9.71 -7.95 -9.10
N ALA A 142 -9.65 -6.93 -8.25
CA ALA A 142 -8.68 -6.82 -7.16
C ALA A 142 -8.81 -8.00 -6.18
N SER A 143 -10.03 -8.32 -5.74
CA SER A 143 -10.28 -9.48 -4.85
C SER A 143 -9.80 -10.80 -5.46
N VAL A 144 -9.94 -10.99 -6.77
CA VAL A 144 -9.45 -12.21 -7.47
C VAL A 144 -7.92 -12.29 -7.43
N GLY A 145 -7.22 -11.16 -7.55
CA GLY A 145 -5.76 -11.10 -7.46
C GLY A 145 -5.20 -11.62 -6.13
N ILE A 146 -5.90 -11.34 -5.02
CA ILE A 146 -5.54 -11.79 -3.66
C ILE A 146 -5.49 -13.33 -3.57
N TYR A 147 -6.42 -14.02 -4.25
CA TYR A 147 -6.42 -15.49 -4.28
C TYR A 147 -5.14 -16.05 -4.90
N GLY A 148 -4.54 -15.37 -5.88
CA GLY A 148 -3.28 -15.78 -6.48
C GLY A 148 -2.16 -15.92 -5.44
N ILE A 149 -2.07 -14.98 -4.49
CA ILE A 149 -1.03 -14.99 -3.44
C ILE A 149 -1.27 -16.12 -2.42
N VAL A 150 -2.51 -16.36 -2.02
CA VAL A 150 -2.86 -17.46 -1.09
C VAL A 150 -2.61 -18.83 -1.71
N LEU A 151 -3.07 -19.01 -2.95
CA LEU A 151 -2.88 -20.25 -3.70
C LEU A 151 -1.40 -20.53 -3.93
N ALA A 152 -0.57 -19.49 -4.10
CA ALA A 152 0.89 -19.61 -4.16
C ALA A 152 1.47 -20.16 -2.85
N GLY A 153 1.08 -19.58 -1.72
CA GLY A 153 1.52 -20.03 -0.40
C GLY A 153 1.11 -21.47 -0.11
N TRP A 154 -0.14 -21.84 -0.41
CA TRP A 154 -0.68 -23.19 -0.22
C TRP A 154 -0.04 -24.23 -1.15
N SER A 155 0.04 -23.94 -2.45
CA SER A 155 0.54 -24.89 -3.44
C SER A 155 2.01 -25.23 -3.27
N SER A 156 2.77 -24.37 -2.60
CA SER A 156 4.20 -24.53 -2.33
C SER A 156 4.56 -25.79 -1.53
N GLY A 157 3.61 -26.37 -0.78
CA GLY A 157 3.82 -27.59 0.01
C GLY A 157 4.69 -27.41 1.26
N SER A 158 4.89 -26.17 1.71
CA SER A 158 5.63 -25.81 2.93
C SER A 158 4.76 -24.92 3.84
N THR A 159 4.88 -25.11 5.17
CA THR A 159 4.10 -24.34 6.16
C THR A 159 4.54 -22.89 6.26
N TYR A 160 5.80 -22.58 5.96
CA TYR A 160 6.35 -21.23 6.07
C TYR A 160 5.78 -20.27 5.01
N PRO A 161 5.81 -20.58 3.70
CA PRO A 161 5.16 -19.77 2.67
C PRO A 161 3.64 -19.66 2.87
N LEU A 162 3.01 -20.71 3.40
CA LEU A 162 1.59 -20.71 3.72
C LEU A 162 1.26 -19.66 4.80
N LEU A 163 2.04 -19.58 5.87
CA LEU A 163 1.85 -18.55 6.91
C LEU A 163 2.03 -17.13 6.35
N GLY A 164 3.04 -16.91 5.49
CA GLY A 164 3.24 -15.63 4.80
C GLY A 164 2.06 -15.27 3.89
N GLY A 165 1.58 -16.21 3.09
CA GLY A 165 0.43 -16.02 2.21
C GLY A 165 -0.89 -15.75 2.95
N LEU A 166 -1.13 -16.45 4.07
CA LEU A 166 -2.32 -16.22 4.90
C LEU A 166 -2.33 -14.82 5.55
N ARG A 167 -1.16 -14.35 6.02
CA ARG A 167 -1.03 -12.98 6.56
C ARG A 167 -1.25 -11.93 5.49
N SER A 168 -0.64 -12.11 4.32
CA SER A 168 -0.85 -11.24 3.15
C SER A 168 -2.32 -11.13 2.79
N CYS A 169 -3.03 -12.25 2.73
CA CYS A 169 -4.46 -12.30 2.43
C CYS A 169 -5.31 -11.57 3.47
N ALA A 170 -5.10 -11.87 4.75
CA ALA A 170 -5.81 -11.20 5.82
C ALA A 170 -5.59 -9.68 5.81
N GLN A 171 -4.38 -9.24 5.46
CA GLN A 171 -4.08 -7.83 5.23
C GLN A 171 -4.87 -7.27 4.05
N MET A 172 -4.69 -7.79 2.84
CA MET A 172 -5.30 -7.22 1.64
C MET A 172 -6.83 -7.14 1.78
N ILE A 173 -7.48 -8.22 2.23
CA ILE A 173 -8.94 -8.23 2.48
C ILE A 173 -9.36 -7.15 3.48
N SER A 174 -8.61 -6.97 4.58
CA SER A 174 -8.95 -5.96 5.60
C SER A 174 -8.87 -4.53 5.06
N TYR A 175 -7.89 -4.27 4.20
CA TYR A 175 -7.69 -2.94 3.60
C TYR A 175 -8.62 -2.69 2.41
N GLU A 176 -9.02 -3.74 1.69
CA GLU A 176 -10.01 -3.69 0.61
C GLU A 176 -11.39 -3.25 1.13
N ILE A 177 -11.80 -3.70 2.32
CA ILE A 177 -13.05 -3.25 2.97
C ILE A 177 -13.01 -1.74 3.24
N ALA A 178 -11.91 -1.24 3.80
CA ALA A 178 -11.74 0.19 4.06
C ALA A 178 -11.68 1.01 2.75
N MET A 179 -11.06 0.45 1.71
CA MET A 179 -11.00 1.03 0.37
C MET A 179 -12.39 1.15 -0.27
N GLY A 180 -13.21 0.09 -0.19
CA GLY A 180 -14.58 0.09 -0.68
C GLY A 180 -15.47 1.13 0.02
N ALA A 181 -15.31 1.32 1.33
CA ALA A 181 -16.00 2.37 2.07
C ALA A 181 -15.58 3.79 1.63
N ALA A 182 -14.30 3.99 1.30
CA ALA A 182 -13.83 5.25 0.74
C ALA A 182 -14.44 5.52 -0.65
N PHE A 183 -14.59 4.49 -1.49
CA PHE A 183 -15.25 4.59 -2.80
C PHE A 183 -16.74 4.95 -2.69
N ALA A 184 -17.44 4.37 -1.72
CA ALA A 184 -18.87 4.68 -1.52
C ALA A 184 -19.13 6.18 -1.34
N SER A 185 -18.22 6.90 -0.67
CA SER A 185 -18.33 8.37 -0.51
C SER A 185 -18.21 9.10 -1.84
N VAL A 186 -17.35 8.61 -2.74
CA VAL A 186 -17.17 9.16 -4.09
C VAL A 186 -18.43 8.93 -4.92
N PHE A 187 -19.02 7.73 -4.86
CA PHE A 187 -20.23 7.38 -5.61
C PHE A 187 -21.44 8.23 -5.22
N LEU A 188 -21.58 8.53 -3.92
CA LEU A 188 -22.65 9.42 -3.43
C LEU A 188 -22.51 10.84 -3.97
N TYR A 189 -21.28 11.30 -4.22
CA TYR A 189 -21.04 12.65 -4.73
C TYR A 189 -21.14 12.72 -6.26
N SER A 190 -20.58 11.74 -6.98
CA SER A 190 -20.65 11.65 -8.45
C SER A 190 -22.03 11.28 -8.97
N GLY A 191 -22.79 10.46 -8.22
CA GLY A 191 -24.09 9.92 -8.65
C GLY A 191 -23.99 8.76 -9.65
N SER A 192 -22.77 8.30 -9.98
CA SER A 192 -22.52 7.17 -10.89
C SER A 192 -21.30 6.36 -10.44
N MET A 193 -21.24 5.09 -10.85
CA MET A 193 -20.12 4.17 -10.64
C MET A 193 -19.29 3.95 -11.92
N SER A 194 -19.66 4.59 -13.03
CA SER A 194 -18.82 4.67 -14.24
C SER A 194 -17.61 5.57 -14.00
N THR A 195 -16.45 5.14 -14.48
CA THR A 195 -15.20 5.91 -14.34
C THR A 195 -15.19 7.17 -15.19
N SER A 196 -15.83 7.15 -16.37
CA SER A 196 -15.94 8.31 -17.25
C SER A 196 -16.83 9.38 -16.60
N ALA A 197 -18.01 8.98 -16.13
CA ALA A 197 -18.98 9.85 -15.45
C ALA A 197 -18.40 10.47 -14.17
N ILE A 198 -17.60 9.70 -13.41
CA ILE A 198 -16.91 10.22 -12.23
C ILE A 198 -15.92 11.34 -12.62
N VAL A 199 -15.13 11.16 -13.67
CA VAL A 199 -14.16 12.18 -14.12
C VAL A 199 -14.87 13.42 -14.67
N GLU A 200 -16.00 13.25 -15.34
CA GLU A 200 -16.84 14.35 -15.82
C GLU A 200 -17.47 15.14 -14.65
N ALA A 201 -17.91 14.45 -13.59
CA ALA A 201 -18.43 15.09 -12.39
C ALA A 201 -17.37 15.88 -11.59
N GLN A 202 -16.09 15.76 -11.94
CA GLN A 202 -14.96 16.51 -11.36
C GLN A 202 -14.60 17.78 -12.15
N GLN A 203 -15.51 18.27 -13.00
CA GLN A 203 -15.30 19.48 -13.79
C GLN A 203 -15.03 20.74 -12.96
N ASP A 204 -15.84 20.97 -11.91
CA ASP A 204 -15.76 22.17 -11.07
C ASP A 204 -14.64 22.06 -10.02
N ARG A 205 -14.64 20.96 -9.23
CA ARG A 205 -13.65 20.72 -8.18
C ARG A 205 -13.25 19.26 -8.12
N TRP A 206 -11.97 19.03 -7.84
CA TRP A 206 -11.44 17.69 -7.62
C TRP A 206 -11.91 17.12 -6.28
N TYR A 207 -12.15 15.81 -6.25
CA TYR A 207 -12.64 15.16 -5.04
C TYR A 207 -11.58 15.06 -3.94
N ILE A 208 -10.30 15.29 -4.23
CA ILE A 208 -9.30 15.46 -3.17
C ILE A 208 -9.64 16.61 -2.21
N VAL A 209 -10.24 17.70 -2.71
CA VAL A 209 -10.60 18.86 -1.89
C VAL A 209 -11.95 18.64 -1.19
N LEU A 210 -12.89 17.99 -1.87
CA LEU A 210 -14.24 17.77 -1.35
C LEU A 210 -14.34 16.58 -0.39
N LEU A 211 -13.55 15.53 -0.63
CA LEU A 211 -13.56 14.28 0.12
C LEU A 211 -12.14 13.95 0.66
N PRO A 212 -11.52 14.85 1.46
CA PRO A 212 -10.14 14.66 1.91
C PRO A 212 -9.98 13.43 2.81
N VAL A 213 -10.99 13.09 3.62
CA VAL A 213 -10.94 11.90 4.49
C VAL A 213 -10.98 10.63 3.66
N SER A 214 -11.88 10.53 2.67
CA SER A 214 -11.91 9.41 1.72
C SER A 214 -10.58 9.28 0.97
N PHE A 215 -9.99 10.40 0.54
CA PHE A 215 -8.69 10.39 -0.12
C PHE A 215 -7.57 9.85 0.79
N ILE A 216 -7.49 10.32 2.04
CA ILE A 216 -6.47 9.85 3.00
C ILE A 216 -6.64 8.35 3.29
N ILE A 217 -7.88 7.90 3.54
CA ILE A 217 -8.17 6.48 3.75
C ILE A 217 -7.73 5.68 2.52
N TYR A 218 -8.11 6.16 1.32
CA TYR A 218 -7.76 5.51 0.08
C TYR A 218 -6.24 5.39 -0.11
N VAL A 219 -5.49 6.48 0.13
CA VAL A 219 -4.02 6.51 0.06
C VAL A 219 -3.37 5.52 1.02
N ILE A 220 -3.90 5.38 2.24
CA ILE A 220 -3.38 4.38 3.18
C ILE A 220 -3.73 2.96 2.70
N THR A 221 -4.96 2.75 2.21
CA THR A 221 -5.41 1.43 1.75
C THR A 221 -4.76 0.95 0.46
N MET A 222 -4.44 1.84 -0.48
CA MET A 222 -3.73 1.48 -1.71
C MET A 222 -2.30 1.01 -1.44
N VAL A 223 -1.66 1.52 -0.39
CA VAL A 223 -0.35 1.00 0.08
C VAL A 223 -0.52 -0.38 0.70
N GLY A 224 -1.59 -0.60 1.48
CA GLY A 224 -1.89 -1.89 2.09
C GLY A 224 -2.19 -2.98 1.05
N GLU A 225 -2.87 -2.62 -0.03
CA GLU A 225 -3.27 -3.51 -1.12
C GLU A 225 -2.11 -3.93 -2.02
N THR A 226 -1.14 -3.03 -2.24
CA THR A 226 0.01 -3.29 -3.11
C THR A 226 1.14 -4.06 -2.43
N ASN A 227 1.00 -4.37 -1.12
CA ASN A 227 2.01 -5.07 -0.33
C ASN A 227 3.42 -4.45 -0.41
N ARG A 228 3.49 -3.11 -0.56
CA ARG A 228 4.77 -2.39 -0.63
C ARG A 228 5.12 -1.78 0.72
N ALA A 229 6.43 -1.60 0.95
CA ALA A 229 6.94 -0.96 2.16
C ALA A 229 6.27 0.41 2.33
N PRO A 230 5.73 0.74 3.52
CA PRO A 230 5.96 0.11 4.83
C PRO A 230 5.08 -1.12 5.18
N PHE A 231 4.19 -1.57 4.29
CA PHE A 231 3.20 -2.63 4.50
C PHE A 231 3.50 -3.91 3.68
N ASP A 232 4.77 -4.31 3.63
CA ASP A 232 5.32 -5.39 2.81
C ASP A 232 5.35 -6.78 3.49
N MET A 233 4.26 -7.17 4.16
CA MET A 233 4.17 -8.47 4.86
C MET A 233 4.55 -9.70 4.01
N PRO A 234 4.23 -9.78 2.71
CA PRO A 234 4.57 -10.96 1.90
C PRO A 234 6.04 -10.99 1.48
N GLU A 235 6.73 -9.85 1.47
CA GLU A 235 8.14 -9.71 1.06
C GLU A 235 9.08 -9.58 2.27
N SER A 236 8.53 -9.41 3.48
CA SER A 236 9.30 -9.10 4.69
C SER A 236 10.31 -10.19 5.04
N GLU A 237 11.55 -10.00 4.60
CA GLU A 237 12.70 -10.85 4.88
C GLU A 237 13.04 -10.97 6.39
N GLY A 238 12.61 -9.97 7.17
CA GLY A 238 12.85 -9.89 8.61
C GLY A 238 11.72 -10.46 9.47
N ASP A 239 10.60 -10.86 8.86
CA ASP A 239 9.49 -11.55 9.52
C ASP A 239 9.39 -13.01 9.01
N LEU A 240 8.33 -13.72 9.37
CA LEU A 240 8.05 -15.06 8.88
C LEU A 240 8.09 -15.11 7.34
N VAL A 241 9.01 -15.94 6.82
CA VAL A 241 9.29 -16.34 5.42
C VAL A 241 8.31 -15.80 4.34
N GLY A 242 8.87 -15.06 3.37
CA GLY A 242 8.19 -14.23 2.38
C GLY A 242 7.33 -14.90 1.30
N GLY A 243 6.31 -15.66 1.70
CA GLY A 243 5.19 -16.07 0.85
C GLY A 243 5.60 -16.72 -0.48
N PHE A 244 5.14 -16.18 -1.60
CA PHE A 244 5.44 -16.72 -2.94
C PHE A 244 6.91 -16.56 -3.35
N ASN A 245 7.72 -15.76 -2.65
CA ASN A 245 9.10 -15.49 -3.04
C ASN A 245 10.07 -16.65 -2.82
N THR A 246 9.70 -17.64 -2.01
CA THR A 246 10.65 -18.69 -1.57
C THR A 246 10.71 -19.89 -2.49
N GLU A 247 9.57 -20.33 -3.02
CA GLU A 247 9.48 -21.60 -3.73
C GLU A 247 9.41 -21.39 -5.25
N TYR A 248 8.96 -20.22 -5.70
CA TYR A 248 8.84 -19.89 -7.12
C TYR A 248 10.15 -19.42 -7.74
N SER A 249 10.47 -19.93 -8.94
CA SER A 249 11.62 -19.52 -9.76
C SER A 249 11.19 -18.95 -11.11
N SER A 250 12.15 -18.38 -11.84
CA SER A 250 12.06 -18.02 -13.26
C SER A 250 10.81 -17.18 -13.58
N ILE A 251 10.05 -17.56 -14.61
CA ILE A 251 8.89 -16.83 -15.11
C ILE A 251 7.72 -16.81 -14.13
N LYS A 252 7.51 -17.86 -13.34
CA LYS A 252 6.40 -17.90 -12.38
C LYS A 252 6.60 -16.89 -11.24
N PHE A 253 7.84 -16.78 -10.76
CA PHE A 253 8.23 -15.70 -9.84
C PHE A 253 8.08 -14.32 -10.50
N ALA A 254 8.54 -14.19 -11.74
CA ALA A 254 8.43 -12.94 -12.49
C ALA A 254 6.98 -12.47 -12.65
N LEU A 255 6.03 -13.40 -12.84
CA LEU A 255 4.60 -13.08 -12.97
C LEU A 255 4.00 -12.52 -11.67
N PHE A 256 4.39 -13.04 -10.49
CA PHE A 256 3.94 -12.45 -9.22
C PHE A 256 4.49 -11.04 -9.01
N MET A 257 5.80 -10.86 -9.20
CA MET A 257 6.41 -9.53 -9.08
C MET A 257 5.80 -8.56 -10.10
N LEU A 258 5.58 -9.02 -11.34
CA LEU A 258 4.92 -8.23 -12.37
C LEU A 258 3.51 -7.84 -11.94
N ALA A 259 2.72 -8.79 -11.42
CA ALA A 259 1.36 -8.53 -10.95
C ALA A 259 1.33 -7.46 -9.84
N GLU A 260 2.25 -7.50 -8.87
CA GLU A 260 2.35 -6.46 -7.84
C GLU A 260 2.66 -5.07 -8.41
N TYR A 261 3.63 -4.98 -9.34
CA TYR A 261 3.96 -3.70 -9.96
C TYR A 261 2.83 -3.18 -10.86
N VAL A 262 2.14 -4.07 -11.59
CA VAL A 262 0.96 -3.70 -12.36
C VAL A 262 -0.14 -3.21 -11.41
N ASN A 263 -0.38 -3.89 -10.28
CA ASN A 263 -1.35 -3.45 -9.28
C ASN A 263 -0.99 -2.08 -8.71
N MET A 264 0.29 -1.78 -8.48
CA MET A 264 0.76 -0.46 -8.05
C MET A 264 0.42 0.65 -9.06
N VAL A 265 0.58 0.37 -10.36
CA VAL A 265 0.15 1.29 -11.44
C VAL A 265 -1.37 1.42 -11.46
N THR A 266 -2.10 0.31 -11.34
CA THR A 266 -3.57 0.28 -11.33
C THR A 266 -4.15 1.09 -10.17
N VAL A 267 -3.71 0.88 -8.93
CA VAL A 267 -4.25 1.66 -7.80
C VAL A 267 -3.92 3.13 -7.94
N SER A 268 -2.74 3.49 -8.48
CA SER A 268 -2.38 4.89 -8.77
C SER A 268 -3.27 5.50 -9.85
N ALA A 269 -3.60 4.72 -10.89
CA ALA A 269 -4.52 5.11 -11.94
C ALA A 269 -5.95 5.30 -11.41
N VAL A 270 -6.40 4.45 -10.49
CA VAL A 270 -7.69 4.59 -9.79
C VAL A 270 -7.70 5.82 -8.89
N THR A 271 -6.64 6.09 -8.11
CA THR A 271 -6.53 7.35 -7.33
C THR A 271 -6.68 8.56 -8.25
N THR A 272 -5.99 8.53 -9.39
CA THR A 272 -5.98 9.63 -10.36
C THR A 272 -7.38 9.88 -10.91
N THR A 273 -8.07 8.79 -11.26
CA THR A 273 -9.44 8.82 -11.80
C THR A 273 -10.46 9.29 -10.78
N LEU A 274 -10.40 8.79 -9.54
CA LEU A 274 -11.42 9.09 -8.53
C LEU A 274 -11.21 10.40 -7.79
N PHE A 275 -9.98 10.83 -7.53
CA PHE A 275 -9.70 11.97 -6.64
C PHE A 275 -9.01 13.14 -7.33
N LEU A 276 -8.21 12.89 -8.36
CA LEU A 276 -7.37 13.90 -9.00
C LEU A 276 -7.90 14.37 -10.36
N GLY A 277 -9.18 14.17 -10.68
CA GLY A 277 -9.76 14.66 -11.93
C GLY A 277 -9.36 13.87 -13.18
N GLY A 278 -8.87 12.64 -13.05
CA GLY A 278 -8.50 11.77 -14.15
C GLY A 278 -7.51 12.42 -15.12
N TRP A 279 -7.87 12.45 -16.40
CA TRP A 279 -7.12 13.04 -17.50
C TRP A 279 -7.19 14.58 -17.56
N ARG A 280 -8.04 15.24 -16.78
CA ARG A 280 -8.23 16.69 -16.83
C ARG A 280 -6.99 17.44 -16.33
N ALA A 281 -6.68 18.59 -16.91
CA ALA A 281 -5.58 19.43 -16.44
C ALA A 281 -5.78 19.89 -14.97
N PRO A 282 -4.70 20.02 -14.18
CA PRO A 282 -4.75 20.62 -12.84
C PRO A 282 -5.29 22.04 -12.83
N TRP A 283 -6.08 22.38 -11.82
CA TRP A 283 -6.39 23.78 -11.51
C TRP A 283 -5.09 24.47 -11.06
N PRO A 284 -4.69 25.63 -11.61
CA PRO A 284 -5.43 26.59 -12.44
C PRO A 284 -5.13 26.52 -13.95
N ILE A 285 -4.31 25.57 -14.41
CA ILE A 285 -3.88 25.45 -15.83
C ILE A 285 -5.09 25.27 -16.76
N SER A 286 -6.13 24.57 -16.28
CA SER A 286 -7.40 24.42 -16.99
C SER A 286 -8.16 25.73 -17.23
N THR A 287 -7.91 26.77 -16.44
CA THR A 287 -8.58 28.09 -16.54
C THR A 287 -7.79 29.04 -17.43
N PHE A 288 -6.46 28.92 -17.46
CA PHE A 288 -5.59 29.79 -18.28
C PHE A 288 -5.37 29.26 -19.69
N TRP A 289 -5.56 27.96 -19.94
CA TRP A 289 -5.33 27.34 -21.24
C TRP A 289 -6.51 26.47 -21.66
N GLU A 290 -7.38 27.01 -22.52
CA GLU A 290 -8.55 26.31 -23.07
C GLU A 290 -8.16 25.05 -23.86
N GLY A 291 -6.97 25.03 -24.47
CA GLY A 291 -6.42 23.87 -25.20
C GLY A 291 -5.88 22.73 -24.33
N ALA A 292 -5.78 22.90 -23.01
CA ALA A 292 -5.10 21.95 -22.11
C ALA A 292 -5.80 20.57 -22.03
N ASN A 293 -7.07 20.48 -22.43
CA ASN A 293 -7.89 19.28 -22.40
C ASN A 293 -8.19 18.68 -23.79
N HIS A 294 -7.57 19.20 -24.85
CA HIS A 294 -7.80 18.76 -26.23
C HIS A 294 -6.60 17.96 -26.80
N GLY A 295 -6.86 17.15 -27.83
CA GLY A 295 -5.84 16.31 -28.47
C GLY A 295 -5.23 15.27 -27.53
N TRP A 296 -3.88 15.21 -27.50
CA TRP A 296 -3.10 14.25 -26.71
C TRP A 296 -2.72 14.74 -25.30
N TRP A 297 -3.04 15.99 -24.95
CA TRP A 297 -2.74 16.56 -23.63
C TRP A 297 -3.41 15.82 -22.46
N PRO A 298 -4.68 15.35 -22.56
CA PRO A 298 -5.32 14.56 -21.51
C PRO A 298 -4.52 13.32 -21.07
N LEU A 299 -3.98 12.58 -22.05
CA LEU A 299 -3.15 11.40 -21.79
C LEU A 299 -1.87 11.79 -21.03
N LEU A 300 -1.25 12.91 -21.41
CA LEU A 300 -0.03 13.39 -20.77
C LEU A 300 -0.28 13.81 -19.31
N TRP A 301 -1.39 14.50 -19.02
CA TRP A 301 -1.78 14.84 -17.65
C TRP A 301 -2.06 13.60 -16.81
N PHE A 302 -2.75 12.63 -17.38
CA PHE A 302 -3.00 11.35 -16.72
C PHE A 302 -1.69 10.64 -16.36
N VAL A 303 -0.77 10.50 -17.33
CA VAL A 303 0.55 9.88 -17.14
C VAL A 303 1.36 10.61 -16.07
N ILE A 304 1.39 11.95 -16.09
CA ILE A 304 2.10 12.74 -15.08
C ILE A 304 1.55 12.46 -13.68
N LYS A 305 0.22 12.46 -13.50
CA LYS A 305 -0.40 12.22 -12.19
C LYS A 305 -0.13 10.81 -11.69
N VAL A 306 -0.25 9.80 -12.56
CA VAL A 306 0.12 8.42 -12.23
C VAL A 306 1.59 8.36 -11.84
N GLN A 307 2.49 8.99 -12.60
CA GLN A 307 3.92 8.99 -12.30
C GLN A 307 4.25 9.70 -10.97
N LEU A 308 3.52 10.76 -10.61
CA LEU A 308 3.65 11.42 -9.32
C LEU A 308 3.23 10.51 -8.17
N LEU A 309 2.15 9.72 -8.35
CA LEU A 309 1.73 8.73 -7.35
C LEU A 309 2.69 7.53 -7.26
N LEU A 310 3.26 7.08 -8.37
CA LEU A 310 4.33 6.09 -8.37
C LEU A 310 5.58 6.63 -7.65
N PHE A 311 5.94 7.90 -7.89
CA PHE A 311 7.00 8.56 -7.14
C PHE A 311 6.68 8.63 -5.64
N PHE A 312 5.42 8.90 -5.27
CA PHE A 312 4.98 8.87 -3.88
C PHE A 312 5.16 7.47 -3.25
N PHE A 313 4.80 6.38 -3.93
CA PHE A 313 5.10 5.01 -3.47
C PHE A 313 6.59 4.79 -3.20
N ILE A 314 7.44 5.20 -4.15
CA ILE A 314 8.89 5.05 -4.03
C ILE A 314 9.43 5.90 -2.87
N TRP A 315 8.88 7.10 -2.69
CA TRP A 315 9.26 8.00 -1.61
C TRP A 315 8.88 7.42 -0.24
N LEU A 316 7.68 6.85 -0.10
CA LEU A 316 7.26 6.15 1.12
C LEU A 316 8.21 4.99 1.45
N ARG A 317 8.57 4.17 0.45
CA ARG A 317 9.54 3.09 0.61
C ARG A 317 10.91 3.57 1.10
N GLY A 318 11.37 4.72 0.59
CA GLY A 318 12.67 5.27 0.96
C GLY A 318 12.71 5.98 2.32
N THR A 319 11.56 6.33 2.91
CA THR A 319 11.46 7.14 4.14
C THR A 319 10.93 6.40 5.35
N LEU A 320 9.98 5.48 5.17
CA LEU A 320 9.26 4.86 6.28
C LEU A 320 9.84 3.51 6.67
N PRO A 321 9.92 3.20 7.98
CA PRO A 321 10.27 1.87 8.45
C PRO A 321 9.12 0.89 8.20
N ARG A 322 9.46 -0.41 8.14
CA ARG A 322 8.45 -1.48 8.08
C ARG A 322 7.61 -1.51 9.36
N VAL A 323 6.30 -1.69 9.21
CA VAL A 323 5.36 -1.81 10.32
C VAL A 323 5.13 -3.28 10.65
N ARG A 324 4.86 -3.62 11.92
CA ARG A 324 4.51 -5.00 12.33
C ARG A 324 3.06 -5.32 11.96
N TYR A 325 2.79 -6.57 11.55
CA TYR A 325 1.45 -7.06 11.18
C TYR A 325 0.35 -6.70 12.19
N ASP A 326 0.58 -6.90 13.48
CA ASP A 326 -0.43 -6.62 14.51
C ASP A 326 -0.82 -5.13 14.58
N GLN A 327 0.14 -4.23 14.34
CA GLN A 327 -0.11 -2.79 14.32
C GLN A 327 -0.86 -2.40 13.06
N LEU A 328 -0.48 -3.00 11.93
CA LEU A 328 -1.15 -2.80 10.66
C LEU A 328 -2.61 -3.26 10.71
N MET A 329 -2.90 -4.42 11.31
CA MET A 329 -4.26 -4.91 11.45
C MET A 329 -5.08 -4.05 12.41
N LYS A 330 -4.47 -3.55 13.50
CA LYS A 330 -5.12 -2.60 14.40
C LYS A 330 -5.47 -1.28 13.69
N LEU A 331 -4.60 -0.77 12.82
CA LEU A 331 -4.86 0.44 12.04
C LEU A 331 -6.08 0.25 11.13
N GLY A 332 -6.11 -0.83 10.36
CA GLY A 332 -7.24 -1.15 9.48
C GLY A 332 -8.57 -1.28 10.23
N TRP A 333 -8.61 -2.17 11.23
CA TRP A 333 -9.84 -2.54 11.91
C TRP A 333 -10.33 -1.54 12.96
N LYS A 334 -9.43 -0.87 13.69
CA LYS A 334 -9.81 0.05 14.77
C LYS A 334 -9.86 1.50 14.35
N VAL A 335 -9.20 1.88 13.25
CA VAL A 335 -9.12 3.27 12.82
C VAL A 335 -9.74 3.45 11.44
N LEU A 336 -9.21 2.81 10.40
CA LEU A 336 -9.63 3.09 9.02
C LEU A 336 -11.10 2.73 8.75
N ILE A 337 -11.53 1.53 9.12
CA ILE A 337 -12.92 1.08 8.89
C ILE A 337 -13.93 1.94 9.68
N PRO A 338 -13.78 2.18 10.99
CA PRO A 338 -14.73 3.03 11.72
C PRO A 338 -14.77 4.47 11.18
N VAL A 339 -13.61 5.06 10.88
CA VAL A 339 -13.53 6.43 10.34
C VAL A 339 -14.16 6.51 8.95
N SER A 340 -13.96 5.50 8.09
CA SER A 340 -14.56 5.48 6.75
C SER A 340 -16.08 5.40 6.81
N VAL A 341 -16.65 4.60 7.71
CA VAL A 341 -18.10 4.49 7.89
C VAL A 341 -18.70 5.79 8.44
N VAL A 342 -18.09 6.39 9.47
CA VAL A 342 -18.56 7.68 10.01
C VAL A 342 -18.50 8.77 8.94
N TRP A 343 -17.41 8.82 8.17
CA TRP A 343 -17.28 9.77 7.08
C TRP A 343 -18.31 9.55 5.98
N LEU A 344 -18.57 8.30 5.59
CA LEU A 344 -19.60 7.96 4.62
C LEU A 344 -20.99 8.44 5.06
N MET A 345 -21.33 8.23 6.33
CA MET A 345 -22.61 8.70 6.90
C MET A 345 -22.70 10.23 6.89
N LEU A 346 -21.59 10.93 7.16
CA LEU A 346 -21.53 12.38 7.10
C LEU A 346 -21.75 12.85 5.66
N VAL A 347 -21.03 12.28 4.68
CA VAL A 347 -21.17 12.63 3.26
C VAL A 347 -22.58 12.36 2.75
N ALA A 348 -23.17 11.23 3.12
CA ALA A 348 -24.57 10.90 2.80
C ALA A 348 -25.53 11.94 3.36
N THR A 349 -25.35 12.34 4.62
CA THR A 349 -26.19 13.35 5.28
C THR A 349 -26.08 14.71 4.58
N VAL A 350 -24.85 15.17 4.31
CA VAL A 350 -24.58 16.41 3.56
C VAL A 350 -25.30 16.38 2.21
N ARG A 351 -25.20 15.25 1.50
CA ARG A 351 -25.80 15.10 0.17
C ARG A 351 -27.33 15.16 0.23
N THR A 352 -27.95 14.49 1.21
CA THR A 352 -29.40 14.52 1.39
C THR A 352 -29.89 15.92 1.73
N LEU A 353 -29.22 16.64 2.65
CA LEU A 353 -29.58 18.02 2.98
C LEU A 353 -29.44 18.96 1.78
N ARG A 354 -28.40 18.76 0.95
CA ARG A 354 -28.23 19.54 -0.29
C ARG A 354 -29.34 19.25 -1.31
N ASN A 355 -29.82 18.01 -1.39
CA ASN A 355 -30.92 17.64 -2.28
C ASN A 355 -32.26 18.28 -1.87
N GLU A 356 -32.45 18.53 -0.58
CA GLU A 356 -33.62 19.25 -0.03
C GLU A 356 -33.47 20.79 -0.10
N ASN A 357 -32.44 21.30 -0.81
CA ASN A 357 -32.15 22.73 -1.03
C ASN A 357 -31.89 23.55 0.26
N TYR A 358 -31.33 22.95 1.31
CA TYR A 358 -30.82 23.73 2.44
C TYR A 358 -29.60 24.57 2.03
N ASP A 359 -29.48 25.77 2.60
CA ASP A 359 -28.34 26.67 2.32
C ASP A 359 -27.02 26.05 2.80
N PHE A 360 -25.91 26.38 2.13
CA PHE A 360 -24.59 25.86 2.46
C PHE A 360 -24.17 26.19 3.90
N ALA A 361 -24.59 27.37 4.40
CA ALA A 361 -24.37 27.78 5.78
C ALA A 361 -25.09 26.86 6.79
N ASP A 362 -26.34 26.50 6.50
CA ASP A 362 -27.12 25.61 7.36
C ASP A 362 -26.56 24.18 7.34
N ILE A 363 -26.16 23.69 6.17
CA ILE A 363 -25.50 22.38 6.04
C ILE A 363 -24.20 22.36 6.84
N ALA A 364 -23.37 23.41 6.73
CA ALA A 364 -22.13 23.52 7.48
C ALA A 364 -22.37 23.57 9.01
N LEU A 365 -23.45 24.21 9.46
CA LEU A 365 -23.84 24.26 10.87
C LEU A 365 -24.36 22.92 11.39
N TYR A 366 -25.21 22.22 10.65
CA TYR A 366 -25.71 20.89 11.05
C TYR A 366 -24.60 19.84 11.07
N VAL A 367 -23.73 19.86 10.07
CA VAL A 367 -22.61 18.92 9.95
C VAL A 367 -21.52 19.26 10.96
N GLY A 368 -21.16 20.54 11.07
CA GLY A 368 -20.21 21.01 12.07
C GLY A 368 -20.70 20.74 13.50
N GLY A 369 -21.98 20.99 13.77
CA GLY A 369 -22.63 20.66 15.04
C GLY A 369 -22.65 19.16 15.31
N GLY A 370 -23.00 18.33 14.33
CA GLY A 370 -22.99 16.87 14.45
C GLY A 370 -21.60 16.30 14.71
N VAL A 371 -20.57 16.80 14.02
CA VAL A 371 -19.17 16.43 14.26
C VAL A 371 -18.73 16.86 15.65
N LEU A 372 -19.10 18.07 16.08
CA LEU A 372 -18.74 18.60 17.40
C LEU A 372 -19.41 17.81 18.53
N VAL A 373 -20.68 17.40 18.35
CA VAL A 373 -21.38 16.49 19.26
C VAL A 373 -20.70 15.13 19.30
N LEU A 374 -20.30 14.56 18.16
CA LEU A 374 -19.55 13.29 18.12
C LEU A 374 -18.20 13.41 18.83
N LEU A 375 -17.46 14.50 18.62
CA LEU A 375 -16.20 14.76 19.30
C LEU A 375 -16.40 14.93 20.81
N LEU A 376 -17.45 15.64 21.24
CA LEU A 376 -17.80 15.77 22.66
C LEU A 376 -18.21 14.43 23.27
N LEU A 377 -19.01 13.62 22.58
CA LEU A 377 -19.39 12.28 23.02
C LEU A 377 -18.16 11.36 23.12
N SER A 378 -17.24 11.43 22.15
CA SER A 378 -15.98 10.69 22.18
C SER A 378 -15.10 11.14 23.36
N PHE A 379 -14.97 12.45 23.57
CA PHE A 379 -14.20 13.01 24.67
C PHE A 379 -14.78 12.60 26.03
N VAL A 380 -16.10 12.66 26.18
CA VAL A 380 -16.80 12.20 27.39
C VAL A 380 -16.60 10.69 27.58
N ALA A 381 -16.72 9.89 26.52
CA ALA A 381 -16.48 8.45 26.58
C ALA A 381 -15.03 8.11 26.96
N ASP A 382 -14.05 8.86 26.45
CA ASP A 382 -12.64 8.70 26.81
C ASP A 382 -12.36 9.14 28.25
N MET A 383 -12.96 10.23 28.72
CA MET A 383 -12.91 10.62 30.13
C MET A 383 -13.48 9.54 31.06
N PHE A 384 -14.61 8.93 30.68
CA PHE A 384 -15.20 7.83 31.46
C PHE A 384 -14.36 6.55 31.38
N ARG A 385 -13.71 6.26 30.24
CA ARG A 385 -12.78 5.13 30.10
C ARG A 385 -11.51 5.33 30.92
N GLU A 386 -10.93 6.54 30.94
CA GLU A 386 -9.80 6.88 31.81
C GLU A 386 -10.20 6.76 33.27
N LYS A 387 -11.36 7.29 33.65
CA LYS A 387 -11.86 7.19 35.03
C LYS A 387 -12.16 5.74 35.42
N SER A 388 -12.67 4.92 34.50
CA SER A 388 -12.88 3.48 34.73
C SER A 388 -11.56 2.69 34.80
N LYS A 389 -10.55 3.05 34.01
CA LYS A 389 -9.21 2.46 34.11
C LYS A 389 -8.50 2.88 35.39
N ALA A 390 -8.64 4.13 35.81
CA ALA A 390 -8.15 4.65 37.06
C ALA A 390 -8.88 4.02 38.27
N ALA A 391 -10.18 3.76 38.14
CA ALA A 391 -10.97 3.05 39.17
C ALA A 391 -10.71 1.54 39.20
N ALA A 392 -10.26 0.95 38.08
CA ALA A 392 -9.90 -0.47 37.99
C ALA A 392 -8.48 -0.77 38.53
N GLN A 393 -7.76 0.22 39.05
CA GLN A 393 -6.53 0.02 39.82
C GLN A 393 -6.70 0.47 41.28
N PRO A 394 -7.11 -0.42 42.18
CA PRO A 394 -6.43 -0.62 43.44
C PRO A 394 -5.23 -1.55 43.20
N ALA A 395 -4.03 -1.08 43.53
CA ALA A 395 -2.80 -1.83 43.41
C ALA A 395 -2.85 -3.14 44.24
N GLU A 396 -2.87 -4.28 43.58
CA GLU A 396 -2.22 -5.48 44.10
C GLU A 396 -0.72 -5.30 43.82
N GLU A 397 0.09 -5.29 44.88
CA GLU A 397 1.55 -5.38 44.76
C GLU A 397 1.89 -6.57 43.86
N PRO A 398 2.76 -6.43 42.84
CA PRO A 398 3.13 -7.56 42.01
C PRO A 398 3.83 -8.60 42.89
N ALA A 399 3.16 -9.74 43.10
CA ALA A 399 3.78 -10.91 43.70
C ALA A 399 5.06 -11.23 42.92
N GLY A 400 6.20 -11.26 43.61
CA GLY A 400 7.51 -11.51 43.00
C GLY A 400 7.46 -12.75 42.12
N PHE A 401 7.92 -12.62 40.87
CA PHE A 401 7.91 -13.71 39.91
C PHE A 401 8.93 -14.77 40.34
N ASP A 402 8.49 -15.99 40.60
CA ASP A 402 9.38 -17.12 40.86
C ASP A 402 9.81 -17.76 39.52
N PRO A 403 11.05 -17.52 39.04
CA PRO A 403 11.52 -18.05 37.76
C PRO A 403 11.68 -19.57 37.75
N MET A 404 11.57 -20.25 38.90
CA MET A 404 11.82 -21.69 39.05
C MET A 404 10.58 -22.52 39.42
N ALA A 405 9.39 -21.91 39.47
CA ALA A 405 8.15 -22.59 39.87
C ALA A 405 7.83 -23.85 39.02
N GLY A 406 8.31 -23.91 37.77
CA GLY A 406 8.12 -25.04 36.84
C GLY A 406 9.32 -25.99 36.70
N GLY A 407 10.36 -25.86 37.52
CA GLY A 407 11.58 -26.70 37.45
C GLY A 407 12.57 -26.34 36.33
N PHE A 408 12.20 -25.44 35.41
CA PHE A 408 13.08 -24.86 34.41
C PHE A 408 13.00 -23.33 34.47
N PRO A 409 14.11 -22.60 34.23
CA PRO A 409 14.10 -21.14 34.29
C PRO A 409 13.25 -20.56 33.16
N VAL A 410 12.19 -19.85 33.52
CA VAL A 410 11.33 -19.13 32.55
C VAL A 410 11.64 -17.63 32.63
N PRO A 411 11.88 -16.92 31.50
CA PRO A 411 12.10 -15.48 31.52
C PRO A 411 10.85 -14.70 31.98
N PRO A 412 11.01 -13.59 32.71
CA PRO A 412 9.88 -12.77 33.15
C PRO A 412 9.18 -12.10 31.97
N LEU A 413 7.85 -12.00 32.06
CA LEU A 413 7.04 -11.21 31.13
C LEU A 413 7.17 -9.70 31.43
N PRO A 414 6.86 -8.79 30.48
CA PRO A 414 6.94 -7.35 30.71
C PRO A 414 6.09 -6.92 31.92
N GLY A 415 6.73 -6.32 32.92
CA GLY A 415 6.10 -5.89 34.19
C GLY A 415 6.34 -6.81 35.39
N GLN A 416 7.09 -7.91 35.24
CA GLN A 416 7.51 -8.78 36.33
C GLN A 416 8.95 -8.48 36.76
N GLU A 417 9.16 -8.27 38.06
CA GLU A 417 10.49 -8.13 38.64
C GLU A 417 10.99 -9.45 39.23
N LEU A 418 12.26 -9.76 38.98
CA LEU A 418 12.91 -10.93 39.57
C LEU A 418 13.23 -10.65 41.04
N PRO A 419 13.02 -11.62 41.95
CA PRO A 419 13.46 -11.49 43.32
C PRO A 419 14.99 -11.29 43.35
N PRO A 420 15.52 -10.43 44.25
CA PRO A 420 16.94 -10.19 44.34
C PRO A 420 17.69 -11.49 44.63
N VAL A 421 18.57 -11.89 43.70
CA VAL A 421 19.36 -13.12 43.84
C VAL A 421 20.25 -13.01 45.09
N PRO A 422 20.19 -13.96 46.04
CA PRO A 422 21.11 -13.97 47.17
C PRO A 422 22.54 -14.03 46.66
N ARG A 423 23.32 -12.95 46.85
CA ARG A 423 24.75 -12.94 46.51
C ARG A 423 25.43 -13.99 47.36
N ARG A 424 25.87 -15.09 46.74
CA ARG A 424 26.73 -16.08 47.38
C ARG A 424 28.00 -15.36 47.83
N PRO A 425 28.41 -15.43 49.10
CA PRO A 425 29.68 -14.85 49.52
C PRO A 425 30.81 -15.49 48.70
N SER A 426 31.71 -14.64 48.17
CA SER A 426 32.85 -15.07 47.38
C SER A 426 33.64 -16.11 48.17
N ARG A 427 33.86 -17.27 47.57
CA ARG A 427 34.62 -18.37 48.16
C ARG A 427 36.05 -17.88 48.39
N GLN A 428 36.39 -17.61 49.66
CA GLN A 428 37.72 -17.34 50.25
C GLN A 428 38.79 -16.74 49.32
N GLU A 429 39.24 -15.52 49.65
CA GLU A 429 40.56 -15.02 49.23
C GLU A 429 41.61 -16.12 49.47
N ARG A 430 42.15 -16.69 48.40
CA ARG A 430 43.34 -17.53 48.49
C ARG A 430 44.48 -16.62 48.91
N GLU A 431 45.05 -16.90 50.08
CA GLU A 431 46.32 -16.37 50.56
C GLU A 431 47.33 -16.24 49.42
N LEU A 432 47.88 -15.05 49.27
CA LEU A 432 49.04 -14.77 48.43
C LEU A 432 50.22 -15.59 48.95
N ILE A 433 50.56 -16.67 48.27
CA ILE A 433 51.80 -17.41 48.51
C ILE A 433 52.94 -16.54 48.00
N VAL A 434 53.60 -15.83 48.92
CA VAL A 434 54.88 -15.15 48.69
C VAL A 434 55.95 -16.22 48.50
N SER A 435 56.35 -16.49 47.26
CA SER A 435 57.54 -17.31 46.97
C SER A 435 58.77 -16.42 46.81
N GLY A 436 59.28 -15.91 47.93
CA GLY A 436 60.60 -15.29 48.02
C GLY A 436 61.58 -16.28 48.63
N GLY A 437 62.31 -17.02 47.79
CA GLY A 437 63.47 -17.80 48.23
C GLY A 437 64.65 -16.86 48.57
N PRO A 438 65.49 -17.21 49.57
CA PRO A 438 66.57 -16.36 50.02
C PRO A 438 67.72 -16.50 49.03
N ASP A 439 67.76 -15.65 48.02
CA ASP A 439 68.98 -15.25 47.29
C ASP A 439 68.55 -14.52 46.01
N THR A 440 68.30 -13.22 46.10
CA THR A 440 68.56 -12.30 44.98
C THR A 440 68.83 -10.90 45.55
N GLN A 441 69.99 -10.37 45.18
CA GLN A 441 70.52 -9.08 45.63
C GLN A 441 69.65 -7.92 45.14
N SER A 442 69.46 -6.93 46.02
CA SER A 442 68.78 -5.68 45.76
C SER A 442 69.67 -4.74 44.94
N ASP A 443 69.28 -4.43 43.71
CA ASP A 443 69.82 -3.29 42.98
C ASP A 443 68.84 -2.11 42.99
N GLY A 444 69.22 -1.11 43.80
CA GLY A 444 69.24 0.32 43.49
C GLY A 444 68.09 0.96 42.71
N SER A 445 67.45 1.92 43.38
CA SER A 445 66.65 2.99 42.80
C SER A 445 67.35 3.70 41.63
N LEU A 446 66.67 3.83 40.50
CA LEU A 446 66.96 4.86 39.51
C LEU A 446 65.70 5.64 39.16
N ASP A 447 65.74 6.92 39.54
CA ASP A 447 64.91 8.02 39.07
C ASP A 447 64.79 8.05 37.54
N GLY A 448 63.64 8.53 37.06
CA GLY A 448 63.45 8.83 35.64
C GLY A 448 62.09 9.44 35.31
N LYS A 449 61.95 10.75 35.57
CA LYS A 449 60.94 11.61 34.93
C LYS A 449 60.95 11.41 33.41
N GLU A 450 59.79 11.46 32.77
CA GLU A 450 59.49 12.50 31.77
C GLU A 450 58.01 12.50 31.35
N ALA A 451 57.50 13.72 31.18
CA ALA A 451 56.19 14.07 30.69
C ALA A 451 56.31 14.58 29.26
N SER A 452 55.28 14.43 28.43
CA SER A 452 54.66 15.57 27.71
C SER A 452 53.52 15.11 26.79
N ASP A 453 52.47 15.93 26.81
CA ASP A 453 51.35 15.97 25.87
C ASP A 453 51.76 16.08 24.40
N GLY A 454 50.85 15.60 23.55
CA GLY A 454 50.73 15.84 22.12
C GLY A 454 49.37 15.36 21.63
#